data_AF-G9K6S7-F1
#
_entry.id   AF-G9K6S7-F1
#
_cell.length_a   1.000
_cell.length_b   1.000
_cell.length_c   1.000
_cell.angle_alpha   90.00
_cell.angle_beta   90.00
_cell.angle_gamma   90.00
#
_symmetry.space_group_name_H-M   'P 1'
#
loop_
_entity.id
_entity.type
_entity.pdbx_description
1 polymer ?
#
loop_
_entity_poly.entity_id
_entity_poly.type
_entity_poly.pdbx_seq_one_letter_code
_entity_poly.pdbx_strand_id
1 'polypeptide(L)'
;TSYLADEILWGQRFVPIVAEEDGRYSVDYSKFGNTIKVPTPLCTARQLDEDRSLLDALTLASSRGPLRKRSVAVAKTKPKFSISPDSLS
;
A
#
# COMPACT_ATOMS: atom_id res chain seq x y z
N THR A 1 -8.87 6.13 -22.22
CA THR A 1 -7.43 6.37 -22.48
C THR A 1 -6.75 5.02 -22.55
N SER A 2 -5.78 4.86 -23.46
CA SER A 2 -5.00 3.63 -23.64
C SER A 2 -3.52 3.98 -23.51
N TYR A 3 -2.69 3.01 -23.11
CA TYR A 3 -1.26 3.21 -22.94
C TYR A 3 -0.44 2.15 -23.71
N LEU A 4 0.70 2.57 -24.27
CA LEU A 4 1.73 1.69 -24.85
C LEU A 4 2.66 1.14 -23.75
N ALA A 5 3.41 0.09 -24.07
CA ALA A 5 4.34 -0.52 -23.11
C ALA A 5 5.36 0.50 -22.57
N ASP A 6 5.86 1.37 -23.44
CA ASP A 6 6.87 2.39 -23.09
C ASP A 6 6.31 3.55 -22.26
N GLU A 7 4.99 3.67 -22.17
CA GLU A 7 4.31 4.69 -21.35
C GLU A 7 4.08 4.21 -19.91
N ILE A 8 4.25 2.90 -19.66
CA ILE A 8 4.11 2.30 -18.33
C ILE A 8 5.47 2.28 -17.65
N LEU A 9 5.74 3.33 -16.87
CA LEU A 9 7.01 3.50 -16.19
C LEU A 9 7.04 2.72 -14.86
N TRP A 10 7.82 1.63 -14.81
CA TRP A 10 8.04 0.87 -13.58
C TRP A 10 8.89 1.66 -12.57
N GLY A 11 8.57 1.51 -11.28
CA GLY A 11 9.28 2.16 -10.19
C GLY A 11 9.07 3.67 -10.09
N GLN A 12 7.90 4.14 -10.54
CA GLN A 12 7.46 5.52 -10.42
C GLN A 12 6.30 5.64 -9.43
N ARG A 13 6.27 6.75 -8.69
CA ARG A 13 5.16 7.13 -7.80
C ARG A 13 4.61 8.48 -8.19
N PHE A 14 3.29 8.63 -8.22
CA PHE A 14 2.64 9.92 -8.48
C PHE A 14 2.94 10.93 -7.38
N VAL A 15 3.19 12.18 -7.78
CA VAL A 15 3.29 13.30 -6.85
C VAL A 15 1.91 13.55 -6.23
N PRO A 16 1.82 13.76 -4.90
CA PRO A 16 0.55 14.12 -4.26
C PRO A 16 0.02 15.45 -4.82
N ILE A 17 -1.23 15.43 -5.29
CA ILE A 17 -1.88 16.60 -5.90
C ILE A 17 -2.95 17.23 -5.01
N VAL A 18 -3.40 16.53 -3.97
CA VAL A 18 -4.43 17.01 -3.04
C VAL A 18 -3.76 17.57 -1.80
N ALA A 19 -4.14 18.77 -1.42
CA ALA A 19 -3.72 19.42 -0.18
C ALA A 19 -4.96 19.93 0.58
N GLU A 20 -4.83 20.05 1.90
CA GLU A 20 -5.81 20.75 2.72
C GLU A 20 -5.30 22.17 2.98
N GLU A 21 -6.10 23.16 2.62
CA GLU A 21 -5.84 24.58 2.86
C GLU A 21 -7.13 25.23 3.35
N ASP A 22 -7.05 25.92 4.50
CA ASP A 22 -8.18 26.61 5.13
C ASP A 22 -9.44 25.75 5.34
N GLY A 23 -9.25 24.49 5.76
CA GLY A 23 -10.33 23.53 6.01
C GLY A 23 -11.03 23.04 4.73
N ARG A 24 -10.42 23.25 3.58
CA ARG A 24 -10.90 22.80 2.27
C ARG A 24 -9.85 21.95 1.59
N TYR A 25 -10.30 20.93 0.86
CA TYR A 25 -9.41 20.16 -0.01
C TYR A 25 -9.28 20.86 -1.36
N SER A 26 -8.05 21.22 -1.73
CA SER A 26 -7.68 21.76 -3.02
C SER A 26 -6.90 20.73 -3.83
N VAL A 27 -7.00 20.82 -5.17
CA VAL A 27 -6.31 19.91 -6.10
C VAL A 27 -5.44 20.73 -7.04
N ASP A 28 -4.15 20.46 -7.03
CA ASP A 28 -3.16 21.07 -7.93
C ASP A 28 -3.01 20.24 -9.22
N TYR A 29 -3.78 20.62 -10.24
CA TYR A 29 -3.75 19.95 -11.55
C TYR A 29 -2.43 20.16 -12.32
N SER A 30 -1.58 21.12 -11.93
CA SER A 30 -0.26 21.28 -12.56
C SER A 30 0.67 20.10 -12.26
N LYS A 31 0.41 19.39 -11.15
CA LYS A 31 1.13 18.17 -10.75
C LYS A 31 0.49 16.91 -11.33
N PHE A 32 -0.61 17.03 -12.06
CA PHE A 32 -1.31 15.88 -12.63
C PHE A 32 -0.43 15.21 -13.70
N GLY A 33 -0.07 13.95 -13.47
CA GLY A 33 0.85 13.18 -14.31
C GLY A 33 2.31 13.25 -13.90
N ASN A 34 2.69 14.13 -12.96
CA ASN A 34 4.06 14.17 -12.45
C ASN A 34 4.35 12.93 -11.61
N THR A 35 5.52 12.33 -11.84
CA THR A 35 5.98 11.13 -11.15
C THR A 35 7.40 11.32 -10.60
N ILE A 36 7.72 10.57 -9.54
CA ILE A 36 9.04 10.50 -8.94
C ILE A 36 9.54 9.06 -8.92
N LYS A 37 10.84 8.88 -9.18
CA LYS A 37 11.49 7.57 -9.10
C LYS A 37 11.53 7.11 -7.65
N VAL A 38 11.13 5.85 -7.42
CA VAL A 38 11.17 5.22 -6.09
C VAL A 38 11.92 3.89 -6.15
N PRO A 39 12.69 3.52 -5.12
CA PRO A 39 13.35 2.23 -5.06
C PRO A 39 12.33 1.10 -5.20
N THR A 40 12.35 0.42 -6.34
CA THR A 40 11.40 -0.64 -6.68
C THR A 40 12.19 -1.82 -7.22
N PRO A 41 11.92 -3.05 -6.77
CA PRO A 41 12.65 -4.21 -7.25
C PRO A 41 12.43 -4.40 -8.76
N LEU A 42 13.51 -4.74 -9.47
CA LEU A 42 13.50 -5.04 -10.90
C LEU A 42 13.24 -6.53 -11.13
N CYS A 43 12.13 -7.02 -10.60
CA CYS A 43 11.69 -8.39 -10.77
C CYS A 43 10.24 -8.43 -11.26
N THR A 44 9.85 -9.58 -11.81
CA THR A 44 8.45 -9.82 -12.10
C THR A 44 7.66 -9.98 -10.81
N ALA A 45 6.36 -9.67 -10.83
CA ALA A 45 5.49 -9.89 -9.66
C ALA A 45 5.55 -11.34 -9.16
N ARG A 46 5.64 -12.30 -10.09
CA ARG A 46 5.79 -13.73 -9.77
C ARG A 46 7.06 -14.02 -8.98
N GLN A 47 8.22 -13.52 -9.42
CA GLN A 47 9.48 -13.70 -8.71
C GLN A 47 9.44 -13.07 -7.32
N LEU A 48 8.80 -11.89 -7.19
CA LEU A 48 8.63 -11.22 -5.91
C LEU A 48 7.82 -12.08 -4.93
N ASP A 49 6.74 -12.71 -5.40
CA ASP A 49 5.93 -13.62 -4.58
C ASP A 49 6.68 -14.90 -4.19
N GLU A 50 7.49 -15.46 -5.10
CA GLU A 50 8.36 -16.61 -4.84
C GLU A 50 9.39 -16.27 -3.74
N ASP A 51 10.09 -15.14 -3.87
CA ASP A 51 11.08 -14.67 -2.89
C ASP A 51 10.43 -14.37 -1.52
N ARG A 52 9.25 -13.73 -1.52
CA ARG A 52 8.49 -13.49 -0.29
C ARG A 52 8.09 -14.79 0.38
N SER A 53 7.65 -15.78 -0.39
CA SER A 53 7.28 -17.10 0.14
C SER A 53 8.48 -17.81 0.77
N LEU A 54 9.67 -17.68 0.17
CA LEU A 54 10.91 -18.21 0.73
C LEU A 54 11.28 -17.50 2.05
N LEU A 55 11.17 -16.18 2.11
CA LEU A 55 11.42 -15.41 3.34
C LEU A 55 10.45 -15.80 4.47
N ASP A 56 9.17 -15.96 4.16
CA ASP A 56 8.15 -16.40 5.13
C ASP A 56 8.44 -17.82 5.63
N ALA A 57 8.82 -18.75 4.74
CA ALA A 57 9.18 -20.12 5.11
C ALA A 57 10.43 -20.19 6.01
N LEU A 58 11.45 -19.37 5.72
CA LEU A 58 12.66 -19.26 6.54
C LEU A 58 12.35 -18.65 7.91
N THR A 59 11.48 -17.64 7.96
CA THR A 59 11.03 -17.01 9.21
C THR A 59 10.28 -18.01 10.09
N LEU A 60 9.38 -18.81 9.51
CA LEU A 60 8.70 -19.90 10.20
C LEU A 60 9.66 -21.01 10.65
N ALA A 61 10.65 -21.37 9.82
CA ALA A 61 11.66 -22.36 10.18
C ALA A 61 12.62 -21.88 11.29
N SER A 62 12.89 -20.56 11.37
CA SER A 62 13.69 -19.93 12.42
C SER A 62 12.96 -19.90 13.77
N SER A 63 11.62 -19.83 13.75
CA SER A 63 10.78 -19.89 14.97
C SER A 63 10.73 -21.27 15.68
N ARG A 64 11.61 -22.22 15.34
CA ARG A 64 11.76 -23.54 16.00
C ARG A 64 12.41 -23.46 17.40
N GLY A 65 12.09 -22.42 18.17
CA GLY A 65 12.14 -22.51 19.63
C GLY A 65 10.86 -23.19 20.15
N PRO A 66 10.83 -23.82 21.33
CA PRO A 66 9.61 -24.46 21.83
C PRO A 66 8.53 -23.39 22.07
N LEU A 67 7.55 -23.30 21.17
CA LEU A 67 6.36 -22.46 21.35
C LEU A 67 5.57 -22.98 22.56
N ARG A 68 5.72 -22.32 23.72
CA ARG A 68 4.68 -22.35 24.76
C ARG A 68 3.41 -21.78 24.15
N LYS A 69 2.41 -22.65 23.91
CA LYS A 69 1.07 -22.28 23.46
C LYS A 69 0.49 -21.21 24.39
N ARG A 70 0.48 -19.96 23.94
CA ARG A 70 -0.45 -18.95 24.46
C ARG A 70 -1.58 -18.83 23.45
N SER A 71 -2.72 -19.42 23.76
CA SER A 71 -3.98 -19.14 23.08
C SER A 71 -4.32 -17.66 23.30
N VAL A 72 -4.17 -16.83 22.26
CA VAL A 72 -4.77 -15.51 22.22
C VAL A 72 -5.92 -15.59 21.23
N ALA A 73 -7.14 -15.49 21.74
CA ALA A 73 -8.33 -15.35 20.92
C ALA A 73 -8.24 -14.03 20.15
N VAL A 74 -8.16 -14.12 18.81
CA VAL A 74 -8.25 -12.94 17.93
C VAL A 74 -9.72 -12.55 17.85
N ALA A 75 -10.13 -11.54 18.61
CA ALA A 75 -11.41 -10.89 18.40
C ALA A 75 -11.39 -10.20 17.03
N LYS A 76 -12.22 -10.68 16.09
CA LYS A 76 -12.50 -9.97 14.83
C LYS A 76 -13.28 -8.69 15.13
N THR A 77 -12.58 -7.59 15.39
CA THR A 77 -13.20 -6.26 15.33
C THR A 77 -13.23 -5.82 13.87
N LYS A 78 -14.43 -5.83 13.29
CA LYS A 78 -14.68 -5.21 11.98
C LYS A 78 -14.47 -3.69 12.14
N PRO A 79 -13.69 -3.02 11.28
CA PRO A 79 -13.62 -1.56 11.30
C PRO A 79 -15.01 -1.00 10.97
N LYS A 80 -15.55 -0.18 11.87
CA LYS A 80 -16.86 0.45 11.73
C LYS A 80 -16.62 1.87 11.22
N PHE A 81 -16.71 2.08 9.91
CA PHE A 81 -16.82 3.42 9.34
C PHE A 81 -18.27 3.87 9.51
N SER A 82 -18.51 4.84 10.40
CA SER A 82 -19.75 5.62 10.42
C SER A 82 -19.45 6.98 9.82
N ILE A 83 -20.09 7.30 8.69
CA ILE A 83 -20.15 8.66 8.18
C ILE A 83 -21.44 9.26 8.74
N SER A 84 -21.30 10.21 9.67
CA SER A 84 -22.40 11.00 10.20
C SER A 84 -22.88 11.97 9.10
N PRO A 85 -24.17 12.07 8.79
CA PRO A 85 -24.65 13.00 7.76
C PRO A 85 -24.75 14.48 8.19
N ASP A 86 -24.26 14.88 9.37
CA ASP A 86 -24.37 16.27 9.86
C ASP A 86 -23.16 17.15 9.49
N SER A 87 -22.75 17.17 8.21
CA SER A 87 -21.71 18.10 7.74
C SER A 87 -22.15 18.96 6.55
N LEU A 88 -23.45 19.25 6.47
CA LEU A 88 -24.00 20.30 5.62
C LEU A 88 -25.01 21.11 6.45
N SER A 89 -24.50 22.18 7.07
CA SER A 89 -25.28 23.39 7.37
C SER A 89 -24.59 24.58 6.73
#